data_AF-A0A7W0EI00-F1
#
_entry.id   AF-A0A7W0EI00-F1
#
_cell.length_a   1.000
_cell.length_b   1.000
_cell.length_c   1.000
_cell.angle_alpha   90.00
_cell.angle_beta   90.00
_cell.angle_gamma   90.00
#
_symmetry.space_group_name_H-M   'P 1'
#
loop_
_entity.id
_entity.type
_entity.pdbx_description
1 polymer ?
#
loop_
_entity_poly.entity_id
_entity_poly.type
_entity_poly.pdbx_seq_one_letter_code
_entity_poly.pdbx_strand_id
1 'polypeptide(L)'
;MRYTMKRLTSMTLPWLAIALLAMGWNPTLSLSAESKPMFRAYTLSTLNRVNYHRHLAGADPVSLQSQISAAAQAHADYLTLHQNAAHEEIYGLSGFTGQWSSNRMTYQGYKWSAAGEVISFGNDAQAGVDSLIAAIYHRFILLNPAYSEIGIGDADHAISTLCQVIDLGQPADISPPAATMTLYPADGQTEVPTTFNSNDEIPDPAPNHGLVGYPVSIQFSAEHNVTLSSFTISKKGTSDPDLDTILLQPGSNSSMPLSNRNFALIPTSPLQADSTYEVFFSATVNGAPFVTSWNFTTSLPAVLMVTPNPATLTLGKARELEITGGSGSFKAGWTSSKDILSLDWASSGSAMLITPKALGTATITLTDTSTQAVVKIPVTIISEAVPLSGSQKLVPGWNLLTLPLTSTDTSVTQIINDIKNQVTSIWTWSGNTWAVYLGPTNENEAADGGAQYAASKNFGILTTLTPGEGFWLNATSAATLNYSGSSPADPTLALAPSWNLVGLKTTKHTPIGEVAYSFEKTITSLWSWHNAQWAVTLPTEYDGGAGYAKSKGFDLLQTIEPGQGFWVNADN
;
A
#
# COMPACT_ATOMS: atom_id res chain seq x y z
N MET A 1 -75.47 -43.18 11.28
CA MET A 1 -74.28 -43.75 10.61
C MET A 1 -73.75 -42.67 9.65
N ARG A 2 -72.48 -42.22 9.80
CA ARG A 2 -71.67 -41.26 8.97
C ARG A 2 -72.43 -40.46 7.86
N TYR A 3 -72.71 -39.14 7.93
CA TYR A 3 -71.85 -37.91 7.94
C TYR A 3 -70.79 -37.85 6.81
N THR A 4 -70.44 -36.75 6.09
CA THR A 4 -70.94 -35.35 5.76
C THR A 4 -69.87 -34.68 4.84
N MET A 5 -69.98 -33.58 4.06
CA MET A 5 -71.00 -32.64 3.49
C MET A 5 -70.38 -31.94 2.24
N LYS A 6 -71.07 -31.32 1.25
CA LYS A 6 -71.69 -29.95 1.12
C LYS A 6 -70.83 -28.74 1.55
N ARG A 7 -71.00 -27.48 1.06
CA ARG A 7 -71.47 -26.84 -0.22
C ARG A 7 -71.52 -25.29 -0.02
N LEU A 8 -71.08 -24.47 -1.00
CA LEU A 8 -71.41 -23.02 -1.25
C LEU A 8 -71.30 -21.91 -0.13
N THR A 9 -70.96 -20.69 -0.60
CA THR A 9 -71.36 -19.31 -0.15
C THR A 9 -70.84 -18.62 1.14
N SER A 10 -70.16 -17.48 0.91
CA SER A 10 -70.35 -16.13 1.54
C SER A 10 -69.61 -15.70 2.83
N MET A 11 -69.47 -14.37 2.96
CA MET A 11 -69.25 -13.50 4.15
C MET A 11 -67.89 -13.42 4.92
N THR A 12 -67.22 -12.26 4.74
CA THR A 12 -66.65 -11.30 5.74
C THR A 12 -65.92 -11.74 7.04
N LEU A 13 -64.66 -11.25 7.19
CA LEU A 13 -64.01 -10.54 8.34
C LEU A 13 -64.64 -10.63 9.76
N PRO A 14 -63.84 -10.78 10.86
CA PRO A 14 -63.18 -9.59 11.47
C PRO A 14 -61.88 -9.76 12.34
N TRP A 15 -61.04 -8.71 12.36
CA TRP A 15 -60.18 -8.17 13.48
C TRP A 15 -59.05 -9.08 14.06
N LEU A 16 -57.94 -8.64 14.67
CA LEU A 16 -57.37 -7.36 15.17
C LEU A 16 -55.88 -7.24 14.73
N ALA A 17 -55.05 -6.21 15.02
CA ALA A 17 -55.15 -4.73 15.10
C ALA A 17 -53.76 -4.13 15.46
N ILE A 18 -53.54 -2.80 15.26
CA ILE A 18 -52.42 -1.95 15.80
C ILE A 18 -51.01 -2.22 15.18
N ALA A 19 -50.20 -1.26 14.69
CA ALA A 19 -50.28 0.22 14.67
C ALA A 19 -49.72 0.90 13.38
N LEU A 20 -50.29 2.07 13.07
CA LEU A 20 -49.74 3.29 12.44
C LEU A 20 -48.77 3.27 11.22
N LEU A 21 -49.38 3.59 10.07
CA LEU A 21 -49.04 4.69 9.12
C LEU A 21 -48.36 5.94 9.77
N ALA A 22 -47.65 6.84 9.07
CA ALA A 22 -47.10 6.87 7.70
C ALA A 22 -46.22 8.13 7.50
N MET A 23 -45.33 8.11 6.49
CA MET A 23 -44.79 9.30 5.82
C MET A 23 -44.63 9.00 4.32
N GLY A 24 -44.82 9.91 3.37
CA GLY A 24 -45.13 11.34 3.53
C GLY A 24 -44.14 12.22 2.77
N TRP A 25 -44.08 12.09 1.44
CA TRP A 25 -43.11 12.81 0.61
C TRP A 25 -43.37 14.32 0.64
N ASN A 26 -42.39 15.11 1.09
CA ASN A 26 -42.43 16.57 1.05
C ASN A 26 -41.01 17.12 0.84
N PRO A 27 -40.70 17.80 -0.28
CA PRO A 27 -39.35 18.29 -0.58
C PRO A 27 -39.11 19.69 0.02
N THR A 28 -39.08 19.80 1.35
CA THR A 28 -38.58 21.00 2.04
C THR A 28 -37.08 20.84 2.34
N LEU A 29 -36.23 21.49 1.56
CA LEU A 29 -34.81 21.63 1.84
C LEU A 29 -34.60 22.56 3.05
N SER A 30 -34.55 21.97 4.25
CA SER A 30 -34.02 22.61 5.45
C SER A 30 -33.37 21.56 6.35
N LEU A 31 -32.26 21.95 6.97
CA LEU A 31 -31.31 21.10 7.70
C LEU A 31 -30.63 20.01 6.83
N SER A 32 -29.36 19.68 7.04
CA SER A 32 -28.33 20.39 7.81
C SER A 32 -26.97 19.96 7.28
N ALA A 33 -25.99 20.86 7.29
CA ALA A 33 -24.61 20.42 7.27
C ALA A 33 -24.36 19.68 8.60
N GLU A 34 -24.15 18.36 8.55
CA GLU A 34 -23.49 17.64 9.64
C GLU A 34 -22.02 18.09 9.66
N SER A 35 -21.76 19.25 10.25
CA SER A 35 -20.42 19.61 10.69
C SER A 35 -20.03 18.67 11.83
N LYS A 36 -19.37 17.56 11.47
CA LYS A 36 -18.58 16.74 12.39
C LYS A 36 -17.12 17.18 12.27
N PRO A 37 -16.61 18.05 13.17
CA PRO A 37 -15.17 18.06 13.44
C PRO A 37 -14.81 16.67 13.96
N MET A 38 -13.90 16.00 13.28
CA MET A 38 -13.35 14.74 13.78
C MET A 38 -12.33 15.09 14.85
N PHE A 39 -12.69 14.98 16.14
CA PHE A 39 -11.77 15.19 17.26
C PHE A 39 -10.59 14.18 17.20
N ARG A 40 -9.55 14.51 16.42
CA ARG A 40 -8.26 13.83 16.40
C ARG A 40 -7.41 14.39 17.54
N ALA A 41 -7.66 13.91 18.76
CA ALA A 41 -6.88 14.30 19.93
C ALA A 41 -5.46 13.67 19.88
N TYR A 42 -4.55 14.30 19.15
CA TYR A 42 -3.15 13.87 19.07
C TYR A 42 -2.36 14.20 20.35
N THR A 43 -2.93 15.04 21.22
CA THR A 43 -2.51 15.36 22.61
C THR A 43 -1.66 14.27 23.29
N LEU A 44 -2.11 13.01 23.35
CA LEU A 44 -1.38 11.94 24.05
C LEU A 44 -0.16 11.43 23.27
N SER A 45 -0.25 11.29 21.94
CA SER A 45 0.90 10.95 21.09
C SER A 45 1.96 12.05 21.12
N THR A 46 1.55 13.31 21.05
CA THR A 46 2.44 14.48 21.12
C THR A 46 3.10 14.59 22.50
N LEU A 47 2.33 14.47 23.60
CA LEU A 47 2.88 14.41 24.97
C LEU A 47 3.94 13.31 25.10
N ASN A 48 3.62 12.10 24.65
CA ASN A 48 4.53 10.96 24.74
C ASN A 48 5.80 11.15 23.90
N ARG A 49 5.69 11.79 22.72
CA ARG A 49 6.86 12.06 21.86
C ARG A 49 7.74 13.17 22.41
N VAL A 50 7.16 14.24 22.97
CA VAL A 50 7.91 15.29 23.69
C VAL A 50 8.62 14.70 24.91
N ASN A 51 7.92 13.91 25.74
CA ASN A 51 8.50 13.29 26.92
C ASN A 51 9.55 12.20 26.59
N TYR A 52 9.44 11.51 25.46
CA TYR A 52 10.49 10.63 24.94
C TYR A 52 11.79 11.41 24.66
N HIS A 53 11.71 12.52 23.93
CA HIS A 53 12.89 13.33 23.61
C HIS A 53 13.46 14.04 24.85
N ARG A 54 12.61 14.51 25.77
CA ARG A 54 13.05 15.06 27.06
C ARG A 54 13.77 14.02 27.91
N HIS A 55 13.25 12.79 27.99
CA HIS A 55 13.91 11.69 28.70
C HIS A 55 15.27 11.35 28.11
N LEU A 56 15.39 11.22 26.77
CA LEU A 56 16.68 11.04 26.10
C LEU A 56 17.64 12.18 26.46
N ALA A 57 17.17 13.42 26.38
CA ALA A 57 18.01 14.60 26.58
C ALA A 57 18.46 14.83 28.03
N GLY A 58 17.89 14.12 29.02
CA GLY A 58 18.16 14.34 30.45
C GLY A 58 17.28 15.41 31.12
N ALA A 59 16.15 15.77 30.51
CA ALA A 59 15.14 16.66 31.10
C ALA A 59 14.02 15.88 31.81
N ASP A 60 13.48 16.45 32.88
CA ASP A 60 12.28 15.94 33.55
C ASP A 60 11.06 15.94 32.60
N PRO A 61 10.17 14.94 32.67
CA PRO A 61 8.97 14.88 31.84
C PRO A 61 7.97 15.98 32.21
N VAL A 62 7.33 16.57 31.21
CA VAL A 62 6.26 17.56 31.38
C VAL A 62 4.89 16.88 31.56
N SER A 63 4.02 17.49 32.36
CA SER A 63 2.65 17.02 32.64
C SER A 63 1.60 17.88 31.95
N LEU A 64 0.53 17.27 31.42
CA LEU A 64 -0.56 18.01 30.77
C LEU A 64 -1.28 18.96 31.75
N GLN A 65 -1.42 20.22 31.34
CA GLN A 65 -2.18 21.23 32.07
C GLN A 65 -3.38 21.72 31.25
N SER A 66 -4.55 21.74 31.89
CA SER A 66 -5.82 22.10 31.28
C SER A 66 -5.88 23.54 30.76
N GLN A 67 -5.42 24.53 31.55
CA GLN A 67 -5.37 25.94 31.10
C GLN A 67 -4.39 26.15 29.95
N ILE A 68 -3.26 25.43 29.92
CA ILE A 68 -2.29 25.54 28.83
C ILE A 68 -2.83 24.88 27.56
N SER A 69 -3.44 23.68 27.64
CA SER A 69 -4.11 23.08 26.47
C SER A 69 -5.27 23.94 25.95
N ALA A 70 -5.99 24.65 26.83
CA ALA A 70 -7.02 25.59 26.41
C ALA A 70 -6.45 26.84 25.70
N ALA A 71 -5.20 27.22 25.98
CA ALA A 71 -4.50 28.29 25.26
C ALA A 71 -4.01 27.80 23.90
N ALA A 72 -3.33 26.66 23.86
CA ALA A 72 -2.83 26.03 22.65
C ALA A 72 -3.96 25.68 21.65
N GLN A 73 -5.08 25.13 22.12
CA GLN A 73 -6.23 24.83 21.25
C GLN A 73 -6.88 26.10 20.71
N ALA A 74 -7.10 27.12 21.54
CA ALA A 74 -7.62 28.41 21.05
C ALA A 74 -6.70 29.03 19.99
N HIS A 75 -5.39 28.85 20.13
CA HIS A 75 -4.43 29.33 19.13
C HIS A 75 -4.44 28.49 17.84
N ALA A 76 -4.51 27.16 17.93
CA ALA A 76 -4.64 26.27 16.76
C ALA A 76 -5.92 26.57 15.96
N ASP A 77 -7.04 26.80 16.66
CA ASP A 77 -8.32 27.23 16.09
C ASP A 77 -8.19 28.62 15.42
N TYR A 78 -7.48 29.57 16.06
CA TYR A 78 -7.20 30.90 15.51
C TYR A 78 -6.33 30.84 14.24
N LEU A 79 -5.26 30.06 14.23
CA LEU A 79 -4.35 29.93 13.08
C LEU A 79 -5.07 29.32 11.86
N THR A 80 -5.91 28.32 12.10
CA THR A 80 -6.79 27.73 11.08
C THR A 80 -7.85 28.73 10.58
N LEU A 81 -8.46 29.51 11.49
CA LEU A 81 -9.48 30.51 11.14
C LEU A 81 -8.93 31.63 10.23
N HIS A 82 -7.68 32.06 10.45
CA HIS A 82 -7.04 33.14 9.69
C HIS A 82 -6.07 32.66 8.60
N GLN A 83 -5.90 31.34 8.44
CA GLN A 83 -5.00 30.70 7.47
C GLN A 83 -3.55 31.22 7.56
N ASN A 84 -3.03 31.27 8.79
CA ASN A 84 -1.72 31.86 9.10
C ASN A 84 -0.78 30.86 9.79
N ALA A 85 0.53 31.09 9.65
CA ALA A 85 1.59 30.36 10.33
C ALA A 85 2.49 31.37 11.07
N ALA A 86 2.09 31.69 12.30
CA ALA A 86 2.74 32.70 13.15
C ALA A 86 2.54 32.35 14.63
N HIS A 87 3.32 32.96 15.52
CA HIS A 87 3.16 32.82 16.97
C HIS A 87 2.21 33.88 17.57
N GLU A 88 1.96 34.96 16.83
CA GLU A 88 1.21 36.11 17.30
C GLU A 88 -0.27 36.13 16.87
N GLU A 89 -1.14 36.46 17.82
CA GLU A 89 -2.53 36.84 17.53
C GLU A 89 -2.65 38.36 17.35
N ILE A 90 -3.48 38.77 16.38
CA ILE A 90 -3.69 40.17 16.03
C ILE A 90 -4.92 40.68 16.78
N TYR A 91 -4.69 41.69 17.64
CA TYR A 91 -5.74 42.29 18.46
C TYR A 91 -6.92 42.79 17.60
N GLY A 92 -8.13 42.34 17.96
CA GLY A 92 -9.37 42.71 17.27
C GLY A 92 -9.82 41.75 16.16
N LEU A 93 -9.03 40.72 15.83
CA LEU A 93 -9.51 39.61 14.99
C LEU A 93 -10.36 38.62 15.81
N SER A 94 -11.24 37.89 15.12
CA SER A 94 -12.07 36.85 15.74
C SER A 94 -11.19 35.73 16.31
N GLY A 95 -11.56 35.19 17.48
CA GLY A 95 -10.78 34.17 18.19
C GLY A 95 -9.62 34.70 19.02
N PHE A 96 -9.29 36.00 18.97
CA PHE A 96 -8.20 36.57 19.78
C PHE A 96 -8.40 36.33 21.28
N THR A 97 -7.43 35.67 21.90
CA THR A 97 -7.29 35.44 23.34
C THR A 97 -6.05 36.12 23.92
N GLY A 98 -4.98 36.28 23.14
CA GLY A 98 -3.76 36.97 23.57
C GLY A 98 -2.65 36.96 22.52
N GLN A 99 -1.93 38.08 22.40
CA GLN A 99 -0.93 38.26 21.34
C GLN A 99 0.13 37.15 21.35
N TRP A 100 0.77 36.86 22.49
CA TRP A 100 1.74 35.77 22.61
C TRP A 100 1.18 34.62 23.44
N SER A 101 1.74 33.41 23.33
CA SER A 101 1.30 32.23 24.10
C SER A 101 1.19 32.50 25.59
N SER A 102 2.16 33.21 26.17
CA SER A 102 2.13 33.64 27.57
C SER A 102 0.92 34.54 27.90
N ASN A 103 0.42 35.35 26.96
CA ASN A 103 -0.83 36.08 27.11
C ASN A 103 -2.05 35.16 27.00
N ARG A 104 -2.06 34.20 26.06
CA ARG A 104 -3.14 33.21 25.89
C ARG A 104 -3.30 32.32 27.14
N MET A 105 -2.19 31.82 27.67
CA MET A 105 -2.10 31.14 28.97
C MET A 105 -2.68 32.00 30.10
N THR A 106 -2.32 33.29 30.16
CA THR A 106 -2.84 34.23 31.17
C THR A 106 -4.34 34.45 31.02
N TYR A 107 -4.86 34.52 29.79
CA TYR A 107 -6.29 34.63 29.49
C TYR A 107 -7.07 33.41 29.99
N GLN A 108 -6.51 32.20 29.82
CA GLN A 108 -7.06 30.96 30.40
C GLN A 108 -6.82 30.82 31.92
N GLY A 109 -6.22 31.82 32.58
CA GLY A 109 -5.99 31.85 34.03
C GLY A 109 -4.77 31.06 34.52
N TYR A 110 -3.88 30.61 33.63
CA TYR A 110 -2.61 30.01 34.03
C TYR A 110 -1.62 31.10 34.50
N LYS A 111 -1.02 30.90 35.67
CA LYS A 111 0.06 31.75 36.17
C LYS A 111 1.41 31.09 35.85
N TRP A 112 2.23 31.74 35.06
CA TRP A 112 3.53 31.23 34.62
C TRP A 112 4.69 32.08 35.18
N SER A 113 5.82 31.43 35.44
CA SER A 113 7.14 32.07 35.63
C SER A 113 8.01 31.97 34.38
N ALA A 114 7.78 30.94 33.56
CA ALA A 114 8.29 30.82 32.19
C ALA A 114 7.20 30.22 31.28
N ALA A 115 7.19 30.63 30.01
CA ALA A 115 6.28 30.15 28.99
C ALA A 115 7.02 30.12 27.64
N GLY A 116 6.72 29.14 26.81
CA GLY A 116 7.23 29.00 25.44
C GLY A 116 6.26 28.22 24.56
N GLU A 117 6.42 28.31 23.25
CA GLU A 117 5.51 27.71 22.26
C GLU A 117 6.32 27.19 21.08
N VAL A 118 5.89 26.06 20.51
CA VAL A 118 6.34 25.58 19.20
C VAL A 118 5.13 25.15 18.38
N ILE A 119 5.16 25.39 17.07
CA ILE A 119 4.02 25.17 16.17
C ILE A 119 4.48 24.30 15.00
N SER A 120 3.74 23.23 14.69
CA SER A 120 4.00 22.33 13.56
C SER A 120 2.84 22.30 12.59
N PHE A 121 3.16 22.26 11.29
CA PHE A 121 2.20 22.14 10.19
C PHE A 121 2.58 20.91 9.35
N GLY A 122 1.80 19.83 9.43
CA GLY A 122 2.10 18.57 8.75
C GLY A 122 1.08 17.48 9.01
N ASN A 123 1.21 16.33 8.34
CA ASN A 123 0.18 15.29 8.32
C ASN A 123 0.17 14.34 9.54
N ASP A 124 1.23 14.33 10.36
CA ASP A 124 1.37 13.48 11.55
C ASP A 124 1.97 14.25 12.73
N ALA A 125 1.45 14.00 13.92
CA ALA A 125 1.80 14.69 15.15
C ALA A 125 3.17 14.30 15.73
N GLN A 126 3.58 13.03 15.62
CA GLN A 126 4.88 12.58 16.13
C GLN A 126 6.01 13.02 15.20
N ALA A 127 5.78 12.94 13.88
CA ALA A 127 6.67 13.53 12.89
C ALA A 127 6.80 15.06 13.07
N GLY A 128 5.71 15.74 13.43
CA GLY A 128 5.73 17.17 13.77
C GLY A 128 6.60 17.51 14.99
N VAL A 129 6.53 16.70 16.05
CA VAL A 129 7.47 16.82 17.19
C VAL A 129 8.91 16.53 16.75
N ASP A 130 9.13 15.54 15.89
CA ASP A 130 10.48 15.19 15.42
C ASP A 130 11.11 16.26 14.55
N SER A 131 10.35 16.96 13.68
CA SER A 131 10.84 18.12 12.94
C SER A 131 11.15 19.30 13.87
N LEU A 132 10.33 19.53 14.90
CA LEU A 132 10.59 20.55 15.93
C LEU A 132 11.77 20.21 16.86
N ILE A 133 12.19 18.94 16.92
CA ILE A 133 13.43 18.50 17.58
C ILE A 133 14.63 18.56 16.62
N ALA A 134 14.44 18.48 15.31
CA ALA A 134 15.50 18.78 14.33
C ALA A 134 15.83 20.29 14.30
N ALA A 135 14.79 21.13 14.23
CA ALA A 135 14.83 22.58 14.31
C ALA A 135 15.40 23.06 15.66
N ILE A 136 16.45 23.89 15.65
CA ILE A 136 17.28 24.13 16.83
C ILE A 136 16.69 25.16 17.80
N TYR A 137 16.04 26.20 17.30
CA TYR A 137 15.36 27.19 18.14
C TYR A 137 14.10 26.57 18.78
N HIS A 138 13.41 25.69 18.06
CA HIS A 138 12.26 24.93 18.57
C HIS A 138 12.69 23.86 19.60
N ARG A 139 13.80 23.15 19.35
CA ARG A 139 14.41 22.22 20.31
C ARG A 139 14.77 22.91 21.63
N PHE A 140 15.29 24.14 21.59
CA PHE A 140 15.61 24.95 22.77
C PHE A 140 14.37 25.33 23.62
N ILE A 141 13.16 25.16 23.08
CA ILE A 141 11.90 25.28 23.83
C ILE A 141 11.49 23.90 24.34
N LEU A 142 11.35 22.91 23.46
CA LEU A 142 10.88 21.55 23.82
C LEU A 142 11.71 20.87 24.90
N LEU A 143 13.04 20.97 24.80
CA LEU A 143 13.99 20.34 25.72
C LEU A 143 14.41 21.27 26.88
N ASN A 144 13.78 22.43 27.05
CA ASN A 144 14.19 23.37 28.09
C ASN A 144 13.96 22.77 29.49
N PRO A 145 14.99 22.73 30.38
CA PRO A 145 14.82 22.21 31.74
C PRO A 145 13.81 22.97 32.59
N ALA A 146 13.56 24.26 32.30
CA ALA A 146 12.75 25.11 33.16
C ALA A 146 11.26 24.75 33.15
N TYR A 147 10.74 24.06 32.13
CA TYR A 147 9.33 23.72 32.00
C TYR A 147 8.96 22.38 32.66
N SER A 148 7.82 22.36 33.35
CA SER A 148 7.24 21.16 33.98
C SER A 148 5.79 20.87 33.54
N GLU A 149 5.12 21.83 32.90
CA GLU A 149 3.76 21.67 32.38
C GLU A 149 3.70 21.91 30.86
N ILE A 150 2.74 21.26 30.20
CA ILE A 150 2.54 21.27 28.73
C ILE A 150 1.06 21.40 28.41
N GLY A 151 0.75 22.16 27.35
CA GLY A 151 -0.55 22.19 26.70
C GLY A 151 -0.41 21.90 25.21
N ILE A 152 -1.41 21.24 24.62
CA ILE A 152 -1.39 20.83 23.22
C ILE A 152 -2.76 21.13 22.61
N GLY A 153 -2.74 21.81 21.46
CA GLY A 153 -3.90 22.10 20.63
C GLY A 153 -3.72 21.54 19.22
N ASP A 154 -4.77 20.92 18.69
CA ASP A 154 -4.78 20.25 17.38
C ASP A 154 -5.94 20.80 16.53
N ALA A 155 -5.66 21.31 15.32
CA ALA A 155 -6.70 21.83 14.41
C ALA A 155 -6.50 21.34 12.96
N ASP A 156 -7.60 21.09 12.24
CA ASP A 156 -7.57 20.74 10.81
C ASP A 156 -7.07 21.94 9.99
N HIS A 157 -5.95 21.80 9.26
CA HIS A 157 -5.38 22.87 8.45
C HIS A 157 -5.50 22.59 6.94
N ALA A 158 -6.02 23.56 6.19
CA ALA A 158 -6.48 23.38 4.81
C ALA A 158 -5.39 22.99 3.79
N ILE A 159 -4.10 23.14 4.13
CA ILE A 159 -2.96 22.81 3.25
C ILE A 159 -2.10 21.68 3.83
N SER A 160 -1.88 21.63 5.14
CA SER A 160 -0.99 20.67 5.81
C SER A 160 -1.72 19.52 6.53
N THR A 161 -3.04 19.40 6.37
CA THR A 161 -3.97 18.54 7.12
C THR A 161 -4.09 18.86 8.60
N LEU A 162 -3.00 19.00 9.34
CA LEU A 162 -2.99 19.37 10.76
C LEU A 162 -2.10 20.62 10.99
N CYS A 163 -2.59 21.48 11.89
CA CYS A 163 -1.84 22.49 12.63
C CYS A 163 -1.81 22.03 14.10
N GLN A 164 -0.62 21.95 14.67
CA GLN A 164 -0.40 21.54 16.05
C GLN A 164 0.36 22.63 16.81
N VAL A 165 -0.24 23.15 17.87
CA VAL A 165 0.37 24.11 18.80
C VAL A 165 0.77 23.35 20.08
N ILE A 166 2.03 23.46 20.47
CA ILE A 166 2.56 22.88 21.71
C ILE A 166 3.10 24.02 22.57
N ASP A 167 2.34 24.33 23.62
CA ASP A 167 2.70 25.31 24.63
C ASP A 167 3.40 24.61 25.80
N LEU A 168 4.51 25.18 26.29
CA LEU A 168 5.21 24.74 27.49
C LEU A 168 5.20 25.82 28.57
N GLY A 169 5.05 25.40 29.82
CA GLY A 169 4.94 26.30 30.95
C GLY A 169 5.72 25.84 32.18
N GLN A 170 6.10 26.81 33.00
CA GLN A 170 6.51 26.63 34.38
C GLN A 170 5.58 27.45 35.28
N PRO A 171 4.94 26.86 36.31
CA PRO A 171 4.03 27.62 37.16
C PRO A 171 4.73 28.80 37.87
N ALA A 172 3.99 29.88 38.12
CA ALA A 172 4.53 31.04 38.83
C ALA A 172 4.86 30.73 40.31
N ASP A 173 4.06 29.85 40.91
CA ASP A 173 4.09 29.52 42.33
C ASP A 173 4.99 28.28 42.64
N ILE A 174 5.72 27.74 41.64
CA ILE A 174 6.62 26.56 41.76
C ILE A 174 7.99 26.89 41.15
N SER A 175 9.07 26.64 41.91
CA SER A 175 10.44 26.79 41.41
C SER A 175 10.73 25.86 40.21
N PRO A 176 11.43 26.33 39.17
CA PRO A 176 11.84 25.49 38.05
C PRO A 176 12.82 24.38 38.49
N PRO A 177 12.93 23.28 37.73
CA PRO A 177 14.02 22.31 37.88
C PRO A 177 15.40 22.98 37.83
N ALA A 178 16.31 22.51 38.67
CA ALA A 178 17.64 23.08 38.91
C ALA A 178 18.69 21.97 39.03
N ALA A 179 19.96 22.32 38.82
CA ALA A 179 21.08 21.41 38.56
C ALA A 179 20.90 20.51 37.33
N THR A 180 20.00 20.87 36.42
CA THR A 180 19.69 20.11 35.20
C THR A 180 20.51 20.61 34.02
N MET A 181 21.04 19.67 33.23
CA MET A 181 21.71 19.94 31.96
C MET A 181 21.14 18.97 30.92
N THR A 182 20.81 19.46 29.73
CA THR A 182 20.34 18.60 28.63
C THR A 182 21.32 18.53 27.49
N LEU A 183 21.54 17.33 26.95
CA LEU A 183 22.35 17.07 25.75
C LEU A 183 21.44 16.52 24.66
N TYR A 184 21.52 17.07 23.44
CA TYR A 184 20.79 16.48 22.30
C TYR A 184 21.57 16.63 20.98
N PRO A 185 21.80 15.56 20.19
CA PRO A 185 21.49 14.16 20.49
C PRO A 185 22.11 13.69 21.81
N ALA A 186 21.44 12.77 22.48
CA ALA A 186 21.84 12.28 23.79
C ALA A 186 23.08 11.38 23.73
N ASP A 187 23.76 11.18 24.87
CA ASP A 187 24.90 10.25 24.92
C ASP A 187 24.45 8.81 24.66
N GLY A 188 25.13 8.15 23.73
CA GLY A 188 24.76 6.83 23.22
C GLY A 188 23.55 6.80 22.28
N GLN A 189 22.97 7.94 21.87
CA GLN A 189 21.81 7.95 20.98
C GLN A 189 22.16 7.39 19.59
N THR A 190 21.40 6.39 19.14
CA THR A 190 21.47 5.82 17.78
C THR A 190 20.34 6.33 16.90
N GLU A 191 20.39 6.04 15.59
CA GLU A 191 19.40 6.48 14.59
C GLU A 191 19.17 8.00 14.55
N VAL A 192 20.22 8.78 14.84
CA VAL A 192 20.20 10.24 14.67
C VAL A 192 20.20 10.56 13.16
N PRO A 193 19.30 11.41 12.64
CA PRO A 193 19.32 11.78 11.23
C PRO A 193 20.68 12.37 10.81
N THR A 194 21.08 12.19 9.55
CA THR A 194 22.33 12.77 9.03
C THR A 194 22.21 14.26 8.69
N THR A 195 21.00 14.73 8.44
CA THR A 195 20.71 16.03 7.82
C THR A 195 19.66 16.85 8.57
N PHE A 196 19.71 18.16 8.38
CA PHE A 196 18.67 19.12 8.72
C PHE A 196 18.61 20.19 7.61
N ASN A 197 17.43 20.71 7.27
CA ASN A 197 17.29 21.80 6.31
C ASN A 197 16.98 23.10 7.05
N SER A 198 17.96 23.98 7.19
CA SER A 198 17.85 25.20 8.00
C SER A 198 16.81 26.18 7.47
N ASN A 199 16.52 26.14 6.16
CA ASN A 199 15.50 26.97 5.52
C ASN A 199 14.07 26.66 6.01
N ASP A 200 13.84 25.49 6.62
CA ASP A 200 12.53 25.08 7.13
C ASP A 200 12.28 25.60 8.57
N GLU A 201 13.29 26.22 9.20
CA GLU A 201 13.17 26.91 10.49
C GLU A 201 13.21 28.43 10.29
N ILE A 202 12.32 29.15 10.99
CA ILE A 202 12.23 30.62 10.93
C ILE A 202 12.35 31.17 12.36
N PRO A 203 13.35 32.03 12.67
CA PRO A 203 14.44 32.47 11.80
C PRO A 203 15.40 31.34 11.38
N ASP A 204 16.03 31.43 10.21
CA ASP A 204 17.01 30.43 9.71
C ASP A 204 18.24 30.38 10.65
N PRO A 205 18.57 29.23 11.26
CA PRO A 205 19.71 29.09 12.17
C PRO A 205 21.07 28.93 11.45
N ALA A 206 21.08 28.64 10.14
CA ALA A 206 22.27 28.51 9.32
C ALA A 206 22.18 29.30 7.99
N PRO A 207 22.05 30.65 8.05
CA PRO A 207 21.79 31.49 6.88
C PRO A 207 22.60 31.14 5.63
N ASN A 208 21.91 30.92 4.52
CA ASN A 208 22.44 30.59 3.18
C ASN A 208 23.02 29.16 3.02
N HIS A 209 22.86 28.24 3.99
CA HIS A 209 23.36 26.87 3.87
C HIS A 209 22.28 25.89 3.40
N GLY A 210 21.07 25.95 3.97
CA GLY A 210 19.99 25.03 3.65
C GLY A 210 20.23 23.63 4.20
N LEU A 211 20.56 22.66 3.35
CA LEU A 211 20.75 21.25 3.78
C LEU A 211 22.11 21.07 4.46
N VAL A 212 22.08 21.18 5.78
CA VAL A 212 23.20 21.05 6.73
C VAL A 212 23.22 19.68 7.40
N GLY A 213 24.25 19.40 8.21
CA GLY A 213 24.26 18.24 9.10
C GLY A 213 23.32 18.43 10.28
N TYR A 214 22.88 17.32 10.88
CA TYR A 214 21.96 17.38 12.03
C TYR A 214 22.62 18.10 13.23
N PRO A 215 21.96 19.12 13.82
CA PRO A 215 22.61 19.96 14.81
C PRO A 215 22.74 19.27 16.17
N VAL A 216 23.81 19.59 16.90
CA VAL A 216 24.07 19.12 18.28
C VAL A 216 23.97 20.29 19.25
N SER A 217 23.54 20.03 20.48
CA SER A 217 23.09 21.08 21.39
C SER A 217 23.23 20.71 22.87
N ILE A 218 23.44 21.73 23.69
CA ILE A 218 23.53 21.65 25.15
C ILE A 218 22.79 22.83 25.78
N GLN A 219 22.04 22.56 26.87
CA GLN A 219 21.34 23.58 27.65
C GLN A 219 21.53 23.35 29.15
N PHE A 220 21.41 24.43 29.93
CA PHE A 220 21.53 24.41 31.38
C PHE A 220 20.30 25.05 32.06
N SER A 221 19.93 24.59 33.26
CA SER A 221 18.86 25.17 34.09
C SER A 221 19.17 26.61 34.55
N ALA A 222 18.13 27.35 34.93
CA ALA A 222 18.10 28.82 35.00
C ALA A 222 19.05 29.47 36.02
N GLU A 223 19.55 28.72 36.99
CA GLU A 223 20.53 29.14 37.99
C GLU A 223 21.99 29.08 37.49
N HIS A 224 22.25 28.44 36.35
CA HIS A 224 23.57 28.42 35.74
C HIS A 224 23.90 29.73 35.03
N ASN A 225 25.13 30.21 35.25
CA ASN A 225 25.81 31.20 34.43
C ASN A 225 26.97 30.51 33.71
N VAL A 226 26.94 30.51 32.37
CA VAL A 226 27.83 29.70 31.52
C VAL A 226 28.61 30.59 30.55
N THR A 227 29.92 30.48 30.57
CA THR A 227 30.82 31.13 29.60
C THR A 227 31.52 30.03 28.79
N LEU A 228 31.22 29.94 27.50
CA LEU A 228 31.81 28.92 26.63
C LEU A 228 33.34 29.08 26.52
N SER A 229 34.05 27.96 26.38
CA SER A 229 35.50 27.92 26.14
C SER A 229 35.86 27.11 24.90
N SER A 230 35.18 26.00 24.64
CA SER A 230 35.21 25.28 23.36
C SER A 230 33.93 24.47 23.15
N PHE A 231 33.52 24.32 21.89
CA PHE A 231 32.46 23.39 21.48
C PHE A 231 32.88 22.84 20.12
N THR A 232 33.13 21.53 20.00
CA THR A 232 33.47 20.88 18.72
C THR A 232 32.76 19.54 18.55
N ILE A 233 32.79 19.01 17.32
CA ILE A 233 32.28 17.70 16.94
C ILE A 233 33.23 17.10 15.90
N SER A 234 33.59 15.82 16.07
CA SER A 234 34.47 15.08 15.17
C SER A 234 33.98 13.65 14.95
N LYS A 235 34.44 12.97 13.89
CA LYS A 235 34.05 11.58 13.61
C LYS A 235 34.88 10.62 14.46
N LYS A 236 34.22 9.90 15.38
CA LYS A 236 34.87 9.06 16.39
C LYS A 236 35.66 7.91 15.77
N GLY A 237 36.87 7.67 16.26
CA GLY A 237 37.75 6.60 15.78
C GLY A 237 38.48 6.89 14.47
N THR A 238 38.41 8.12 13.94
CA THR A 238 39.22 8.59 12.80
C THR A 238 40.38 9.45 13.28
N SER A 239 41.23 9.89 12.34
CA SER A 239 42.18 11.00 12.54
C SER A 239 41.75 12.27 11.78
N ASP A 240 40.46 12.39 11.49
CA ASP A 240 39.88 13.54 10.80
C ASP A 240 39.82 14.74 11.76
N PRO A 241 39.89 16.00 11.27
CA PRO A 241 39.70 17.19 12.10
C PRO A 241 38.25 17.29 12.62
N ASP A 242 38.02 18.20 13.56
CA ASP A 242 36.67 18.67 13.90
C ASP A 242 35.93 19.18 12.64
N LEU A 243 34.61 19.00 12.60
CA LEU A 243 33.78 19.41 11.47
C LEU A 243 33.64 20.94 11.39
N ASP A 244 33.63 21.47 10.17
CA ASP A 244 33.17 22.84 9.89
C ASP A 244 31.74 23.01 10.43
N THR A 245 31.56 23.99 11.32
CA THR A 245 30.33 24.16 12.10
C THR A 245 29.96 25.63 12.28
N ILE A 246 28.65 25.89 12.37
CA ILE A 246 28.08 27.16 12.80
C ILE A 246 27.81 27.07 14.30
N LEU A 247 28.45 27.94 15.08
CA LEU A 247 28.27 28.03 16.53
C LEU A 247 27.14 29.00 16.89
N LEU A 248 26.05 28.44 17.42
CA LEU A 248 24.99 29.18 18.08
C LEU A 248 25.31 29.29 19.58
N GLN A 249 25.43 30.52 20.09
CA GLN A 249 25.76 30.79 21.48
C GLN A 249 25.18 32.15 21.93
N PRO A 250 25.13 32.45 23.23
CA PRO A 250 24.57 33.70 23.72
C PRO A 250 25.37 34.91 23.21
N GLY A 251 24.69 35.85 22.56
CA GLY A 251 25.31 37.07 22.04
C GLY A 251 26.18 36.88 20.78
N SER A 252 26.12 35.74 20.09
CA SER A 252 26.59 35.69 18.70
C SER A 252 25.60 36.41 17.76
N ASN A 253 25.99 36.61 16.50
CA ASN A 253 25.11 37.15 15.45
C ASN A 253 24.10 36.09 14.95
N SER A 254 23.47 35.34 15.87
CA SER A 254 22.43 34.37 15.55
C SER A 254 21.13 35.07 15.13
N SER A 255 20.41 34.48 14.18
CA SER A 255 19.16 35.01 13.64
C SER A 255 18.04 35.18 14.69
N MET A 256 18.17 34.50 15.83
CA MET A 256 17.36 34.71 17.05
C MET A 256 18.29 34.94 18.26
N PRO A 257 17.97 35.87 19.19
CA PRO A 257 18.69 36.02 20.45
C PRO A 257 18.56 34.78 21.34
N LEU A 258 19.68 34.26 21.85
CA LEU A 258 19.72 33.07 22.70
C LEU A 258 19.85 33.39 24.19
N SER A 259 19.23 32.56 25.03
CA SER A 259 19.42 32.57 26.49
C SER A 259 20.89 32.31 26.84
N ASN A 260 21.39 32.86 27.96
CA ASN A 260 22.78 32.72 28.42
C ASN A 260 23.20 31.30 28.88
N ARG A 261 22.43 30.29 28.50
CA ARG A 261 22.55 28.88 28.89
C ARG A 261 22.36 27.91 27.72
N ASN A 262 22.09 28.40 26.50
CA ASN A 262 21.79 27.59 25.33
C ASN A 262 22.92 27.68 24.30
N PHE A 263 23.44 26.53 23.88
CA PHE A 263 24.53 26.44 22.91
C PHE A 263 24.25 25.33 21.90
N ALA A 264 24.63 25.52 20.64
CA ALA A 264 24.56 24.48 19.62
C ALA A 264 25.64 24.62 18.54
N LEU A 265 25.99 23.49 17.91
CA LEU A 265 26.76 23.44 16.67
C LEU A 265 25.88 22.88 15.56
N ILE A 266 25.95 23.50 14.39
CA ILE A 266 25.32 23.01 13.16
C ILE A 266 26.43 22.66 12.17
N PRO A 267 26.69 21.38 11.88
CA PRO A 267 27.69 20.98 10.88
C PRO A 267 27.30 21.54 9.50
N THR A 268 28.21 22.24 8.81
CA THR A 268 27.89 22.95 7.55
C THR A 268 27.59 22.02 6.38
N SER A 269 27.86 20.72 6.53
CA SER A 269 27.57 19.66 5.57
C SER A 269 26.85 18.49 6.23
N PRO A 270 26.03 17.72 5.48
CA PRO A 270 25.44 16.46 5.95
C PRO A 270 26.43 15.54 6.66
N LEU A 271 26.00 14.96 7.78
CA LEU A 271 26.78 13.93 8.47
C LEU A 271 26.84 12.65 7.64
N GLN A 272 27.89 11.85 7.82
CA GLN A 272 27.96 10.52 7.23
C GLN A 272 26.96 9.60 7.95
N ALA A 273 26.26 8.75 7.21
CA ALA A 273 25.40 7.69 7.76
C ALA A 273 26.25 6.59 8.44
N ASP A 274 25.62 5.77 9.28
CA ASP A 274 26.27 4.65 9.99
C ASP A 274 27.62 5.05 10.63
N SER A 275 27.62 6.18 11.33
CA SER A 275 28.85 6.83 11.82
C SER A 275 28.66 7.39 13.23
N THR A 276 29.52 6.99 14.16
CA THR A 276 29.57 7.59 15.49
C THR A 276 30.35 8.90 15.46
N TYR A 277 29.74 9.96 16.00
CA TYR A 277 30.35 11.26 16.21
C TYR A 277 30.61 11.48 17.70
N GLU A 278 31.73 12.11 18.02
CA GLU A 278 32.09 12.54 19.37
C GLU A 278 31.97 14.07 19.45
N VAL A 279 31.31 14.55 20.50
CA VAL A 279 31.02 15.96 20.74
C VAL A 279 31.77 16.37 22.01
N PHE A 280 32.52 17.46 21.93
CA PHE A 280 33.31 17.99 23.06
C PHE A 280 32.81 19.38 23.44
N PHE A 281 32.58 19.60 24.74
CA PHE A 281 32.16 20.89 25.28
C PHE A 281 32.98 21.24 26.52
N SER A 282 33.56 22.45 26.53
CA SER A 282 34.20 23.03 27.72
C SER A 282 33.74 24.46 27.95
N ALA A 283 33.54 24.81 29.22
CA ALA A 283 33.03 26.10 29.64
C ALA A 283 33.51 26.45 31.06
N THR A 284 33.28 27.68 31.49
CA THR A 284 33.21 28.04 32.91
C THR A 284 31.75 28.10 33.31
N VAL A 285 31.35 27.30 34.30
CA VAL A 285 29.98 27.21 34.83
C VAL A 285 30.00 27.66 36.28
N ASN A 286 29.26 28.72 36.61
CA ASN A 286 29.21 29.32 37.96
C ASN A 286 30.59 29.66 38.56
N GLY A 287 31.57 29.97 37.70
CA GLY A 287 32.96 30.28 38.06
C GLY A 287 33.91 29.06 38.18
N ALA A 288 33.40 27.83 38.04
CA ALA A 288 34.20 26.61 38.01
C ALA A 288 34.44 26.11 36.57
N PRO A 289 35.60 25.51 36.26
CA PRO A 289 35.79 24.81 34.99
C PRO A 289 34.83 23.62 34.85
N PHE A 290 34.19 23.51 33.70
CA PHE A 290 33.31 22.42 33.32
C PHE A 290 33.76 21.84 31.97
N VAL A 291 33.83 20.52 31.87
CA VAL A 291 34.17 19.79 30.64
C VAL A 291 33.27 18.57 30.56
N THR A 292 32.71 18.32 29.39
CA THR A 292 32.00 17.09 29.07
C THR A 292 32.28 16.69 27.62
N SER A 293 32.22 15.39 27.36
CA SER A 293 32.20 14.85 26.00
C SER A 293 31.21 13.69 25.94
N TRP A 294 30.44 13.64 24.87
CA TRP A 294 29.43 12.61 24.64
C TRP A 294 29.45 12.17 23.18
N ASN A 295 28.72 11.11 22.85
CA ASN A 295 28.76 10.53 21.52
C ASN A 295 27.38 10.03 21.06
N PHE A 296 27.15 10.09 19.76
CA PHE A 296 25.91 9.61 19.13
C PHE A 296 26.25 8.96 17.79
N THR A 297 25.38 8.07 17.31
CA THR A 297 25.55 7.36 16.03
C THR A 297 24.43 7.76 15.08
N THR A 298 24.82 8.21 13.88
CA THR A 298 23.86 8.53 12.82
C THR A 298 23.12 7.28 12.33
N SER A 299 21.92 7.48 11.79
CA SER A 299 21.11 6.41 11.22
C SER A 299 21.85 5.69 10.10
N LEU A 300 21.42 4.45 9.85
CA LEU A 300 21.81 3.71 8.65
C LEU A 300 21.47 4.53 7.38
N PRO A 301 22.22 4.36 6.27
CA PRO A 301 21.89 5.02 5.01
C PRO A 301 20.50 4.56 4.54
N ALA A 302 19.60 5.50 4.32
CA ALA A 302 18.20 5.22 4.02
C ALA A 302 18.05 4.41 2.74
N VAL A 303 17.60 3.16 2.86
CA VAL A 303 17.32 2.29 1.72
C VAL A 303 15.93 2.63 1.20
N LEU A 304 15.86 3.18 -0.01
CA LEU A 304 14.61 3.49 -0.71
C LEU A 304 14.33 2.40 -1.75
N MET A 305 13.27 1.61 -1.55
CA MET A 305 12.84 0.57 -2.48
C MET A 305 11.45 0.85 -3.05
N VAL A 306 11.23 0.41 -4.29
CA VAL A 306 9.96 0.58 -5.01
C VAL A 306 9.57 -0.73 -5.67
N THR A 307 8.30 -1.13 -5.51
CA THR A 307 7.77 -2.42 -5.98
C THR A 307 6.57 -2.21 -6.91
N PRO A 308 6.54 -2.84 -8.10
CA PRO A 308 7.65 -3.55 -8.77
C PRO A 308 8.74 -2.63 -9.32
N ASN A 309 9.96 -3.15 -9.40
CA ASN A 309 11.06 -2.56 -10.15
C ASN A 309 11.88 -3.69 -10.83
N PRO A 310 11.97 -3.73 -12.19
CA PRO A 310 11.33 -2.84 -13.16
C PRO A 310 9.80 -3.02 -13.23
N ALA A 311 9.11 -2.06 -13.83
CA ALA A 311 7.65 -2.04 -13.93
C ALA A 311 7.14 -2.18 -15.38
N THR A 312 6.20 -3.10 -15.60
CA THR A 312 5.41 -3.17 -16.85
C THR A 312 4.03 -2.55 -16.61
N LEU A 313 3.63 -1.62 -17.48
CA LEU A 313 2.37 -0.87 -17.37
C LEU A 313 1.52 -1.03 -18.64
N THR A 314 0.20 -1.03 -18.49
CA THR A 314 -0.74 -1.11 -19.61
C THR A 314 -1.23 0.28 -20.01
N LEU A 315 -1.19 0.60 -21.31
CA LEU A 315 -1.62 1.87 -21.87
C LEU A 315 -3.02 2.27 -21.37
N GLY A 316 -3.16 3.49 -20.83
CA GLY A 316 -4.42 4.03 -20.33
C GLY A 316 -4.90 3.47 -18.98
N LYS A 317 -4.20 2.52 -18.37
CA LYS A 317 -4.54 1.98 -17.04
C LYS A 317 -3.56 2.47 -15.98
N ALA A 318 -4.08 3.14 -14.95
CA ALA A 318 -3.28 3.56 -13.81
C ALA A 318 -2.75 2.34 -13.04
N ARG A 319 -1.54 2.44 -12.48
CA ARG A 319 -0.93 1.43 -11.62
C ARG A 319 -0.18 2.09 -10.47
N GLU A 320 -0.38 1.59 -9.26
CA GLU A 320 0.44 1.97 -8.11
C GLU A 320 1.79 1.23 -8.14
N LEU A 321 2.85 1.94 -7.78
CA LEU A 321 4.08 1.35 -7.26
C LEU A 321 4.17 1.65 -5.76
N GLU A 322 4.37 0.61 -4.96
CA GLU A 322 4.57 0.73 -3.51
C GLU A 322 5.97 1.27 -3.22
N ILE A 323 6.09 2.17 -2.25
CA ILE A 323 7.37 2.72 -1.78
C ILE A 323 7.64 2.21 -0.37
N THR A 324 8.84 1.70 -0.13
CA THR A 324 9.25 1.15 1.17
C THR A 324 10.61 1.70 1.58
N GLY A 325 10.73 2.09 2.84
CA GLY A 325 11.88 2.85 3.35
C GLY A 325 11.88 4.33 2.92
N GLY A 326 12.96 5.03 3.27
CA GLY A 326 13.04 6.49 3.16
C GLY A 326 12.22 7.24 4.21
N SER A 327 12.17 8.56 4.09
CA SER A 327 11.57 9.53 5.03
C SER A 327 10.04 9.68 4.95
N GLY A 328 9.40 9.10 3.92
CA GLY A 328 8.02 9.42 3.57
C GLY A 328 7.85 10.71 2.74
N SER A 329 8.91 11.51 2.58
CA SER A 329 8.91 12.72 1.75
C SER A 329 9.69 12.47 0.45
N PHE A 330 8.97 12.45 -0.68
CA PHE A 330 9.51 11.97 -1.95
C PHE A 330 9.28 12.95 -3.11
N LYS A 331 10.27 13.02 -4.01
CA LYS A 331 10.21 13.74 -5.28
C LYS A 331 10.46 12.75 -6.41
N ALA A 332 9.52 12.67 -7.35
CA ALA A 332 9.63 11.82 -8.53
C ALA A 332 9.76 12.64 -9.81
N GLY A 333 10.49 12.10 -10.78
CA GLY A 333 10.57 12.57 -12.16
C GLY A 333 10.94 11.41 -13.09
N TRP A 334 10.88 11.60 -14.40
CA TRP A 334 11.23 10.54 -15.35
C TRP A 334 12.01 11.05 -16.56
N THR A 335 12.76 10.16 -17.20
CA THR A 335 13.39 10.40 -18.49
C THR A 335 12.78 9.53 -19.57
N SER A 336 12.36 10.18 -20.67
CA SER A 336 11.79 9.58 -21.87
C SER A 336 11.94 10.57 -23.03
N SER A 337 11.86 10.10 -24.28
CA SER A 337 11.96 10.96 -25.48
C SER A 337 10.64 11.65 -25.87
N LYS A 338 9.56 11.39 -25.10
CA LYS A 338 8.20 11.95 -25.22
C LYS A 338 7.52 11.89 -23.85
N ASP A 339 6.45 12.65 -23.63
CA ASP A 339 5.63 12.61 -22.41
C ASP A 339 4.69 11.38 -22.38
N ILE A 340 5.28 10.20 -22.11
CA ILE A 340 4.56 8.92 -22.17
C ILE A 340 3.86 8.53 -20.86
N LEU A 341 4.00 9.32 -19.77
CA LEU A 341 3.42 9.07 -18.44
C LEU A 341 2.68 10.32 -17.89
N SER A 342 1.80 10.11 -16.91
CA SER A 342 1.57 11.02 -15.77
C SER A 342 1.77 10.27 -14.46
N LEU A 343 1.97 11.03 -13.39
CA LEU A 343 2.39 10.56 -12.09
C LEU A 343 1.65 11.38 -11.03
N ASP A 344 0.88 10.69 -10.20
CA ASP A 344 0.15 11.21 -9.06
C ASP A 344 0.57 10.44 -7.80
N TRP A 345 0.14 10.87 -6.61
CA TRP A 345 0.46 10.23 -5.34
C TRP A 345 -0.77 9.60 -4.71
N ALA A 346 -0.61 8.44 -4.09
CA ALA A 346 -1.66 7.86 -3.26
C ALA A 346 -1.86 8.73 -2.00
N SER A 347 -3.09 8.77 -1.47
CA SER A 347 -3.45 9.57 -0.29
C SER A 347 -2.73 9.16 1.01
N SER A 348 -2.02 8.02 1.01
CA SER A 348 -1.13 7.57 2.09
C SER A 348 0.30 8.12 1.99
N GLY A 349 0.71 8.71 0.86
CA GLY A 349 2.09 9.09 0.56
C GLY A 349 3.06 7.91 0.31
N SER A 350 2.70 6.69 0.74
CA SER A 350 3.54 5.48 0.64
C SER A 350 3.48 4.78 -0.73
N ALA A 351 2.73 5.31 -1.70
CA ALA A 351 2.62 4.75 -3.04
C ALA A 351 2.46 5.84 -4.11
N MET A 352 2.93 5.53 -5.31
CA MET A 352 2.99 6.44 -6.46
C MET A 352 2.14 5.87 -7.60
N LEU A 353 1.14 6.63 -8.04
CA LEU A 353 0.17 6.23 -9.06
C LEU A 353 0.62 6.69 -10.44
N ILE A 354 0.94 5.76 -11.34
CA ILE A 354 1.42 6.06 -12.70
C ILE A 354 0.31 5.75 -13.71
N THR A 355 0.00 6.71 -14.58
CA THR A 355 -0.90 6.49 -15.73
C THR A 355 -0.13 6.60 -17.06
N PRO A 356 -0.03 5.51 -17.86
CA PRO A 356 0.67 5.57 -19.15
C PRO A 356 -0.18 6.19 -20.26
N LYS A 357 0.39 7.14 -20.99
CA LYS A 357 -0.26 7.92 -22.06
C LYS A 357 0.10 7.45 -23.47
N ALA A 358 1.25 6.81 -23.65
CA ALA A 358 1.69 6.29 -24.94
C ALA A 358 2.61 5.06 -24.79
N LEU A 359 2.69 4.21 -25.81
CA LEU A 359 3.60 3.06 -25.83
C LEU A 359 5.07 3.52 -25.88
N GLY A 360 5.96 2.78 -25.21
CA GLY A 360 7.38 3.08 -25.15
C GLY A 360 8.04 2.63 -23.84
N THR A 361 9.22 3.19 -23.56
CA THR A 361 9.96 2.98 -22.32
C THR A 361 10.37 4.31 -21.68
N ALA A 362 10.47 4.31 -20.35
CA ALA A 362 10.95 5.43 -19.55
C ALA A 362 11.80 4.91 -18.38
N THR A 363 12.56 5.79 -17.74
CA THR A 363 13.13 5.52 -16.41
C THR A 363 12.60 6.56 -15.43
N ILE A 364 11.84 6.13 -14.43
CA ILE A 364 11.47 6.99 -13.31
C ILE A 364 12.67 7.06 -12.35
N THR A 365 12.96 8.26 -11.86
CA THR A 365 13.90 8.50 -10.76
C THR A 365 13.09 9.04 -9.59
N LEU A 366 13.08 8.30 -8.49
CA LEU A 366 12.47 8.68 -7.22
C LEU A 366 13.59 9.06 -6.25
N THR A 367 13.47 10.22 -5.62
CA THR A 367 14.42 10.76 -4.65
C THR A 367 13.70 11.08 -3.35
N ASP A 368 14.21 10.57 -2.24
CA ASP A 368 13.84 11.00 -0.90
C ASP A 368 14.39 12.41 -0.65
N THR A 369 13.51 13.37 -0.31
CA THR A 369 13.91 14.78 -0.18
C THR A 369 14.70 15.06 1.09
N SER A 370 14.55 14.25 2.13
CA SER A 370 15.23 14.43 3.42
C SER A 370 16.55 13.68 3.46
N THR A 371 16.59 12.43 2.99
CA THR A 371 17.79 11.57 3.06
C THR A 371 18.64 11.60 1.79
N GLN A 372 18.14 12.19 0.70
CA GLN A 372 18.74 12.19 -0.64
C GLN A 372 18.96 10.79 -1.24
N ALA A 373 18.35 9.75 -0.67
CA ALA A 373 18.34 8.41 -1.25
C ALA A 373 17.64 8.40 -2.62
N VAL A 374 18.20 7.70 -3.61
CA VAL A 374 17.69 7.67 -4.99
C VAL A 374 17.50 6.24 -5.47
N VAL A 375 16.31 5.95 -6.00
CA VAL A 375 16.00 4.70 -6.70
C VAL A 375 15.52 5.00 -8.12
N LYS A 376 15.90 4.14 -9.06
CA LYS A 376 15.51 4.23 -10.47
C LYS A 376 14.66 3.03 -10.85
N ILE A 377 13.53 3.28 -11.48
CA ILE A 377 12.58 2.26 -11.94
C ILE A 377 12.53 2.32 -13.47
N PRO A 378 13.07 1.31 -14.19
CA PRO A 378 12.84 1.14 -15.61
C PRO A 378 11.37 0.76 -15.85
N VAL A 379 10.72 1.41 -16.81
CA VAL A 379 9.30 1.26 -17.11
C VAL A 379 9.11 0.89 -18.57
N THR A 380 8.29 -0.14 -18.84
CA THR A 380 7.88 -0.56 -20.18
C THR A 380 6.35 -0.48 -20.31
N ILE A 381 5.87 0.21 -21.35
CA ILE A 381 4.44 0.44 -21.56
C ILE A 381 3.95 -0.38 -22.75
N ILE A 382 3.00 -1.29 -22.48
CA ILE A 382 2.41 -2.21 -23.46
C ILE A 382 0.94 -1.86 -23.75
N SER A 383 0.44 -2.30 -24.90
CA SER A 383 -1.00 -2.28 -25.18
C SER A 383 -1.73 -3.34 -24.35
N GLU A 384 -3.02 -3.14 -24.10
CA GLU A 384 -3.87 -4.19 -23.55
C GLU A 384 -3.92 -5.40 -24.51
N ALA A 385 -3.73 -6.61 -23.97
CA ALA A 385 -3.77 -7.84 -24.74
C ALA A 385 -5.23 -8.23 -25.02
N VAL A 386 -5.65 -8.19 -26.28
CA VAL A 386 -6.95 -8.73 -26.69
C VAL A 386 -6.90 -10.26 -26.52
N PRO A 387 -7.81 -10.87 -25.74
CA PRO A 387 -7.83 -12.31 -25.58
C PRO A 387 -8.13 -13.00 -26.91
N LEU A 388 -7.48 -14.14 -27.15
CA LEU A 388 -7.81 -15.01 -28.28
C LEU A 388 -9.20 -15.63 -28.03
N SER A 389 -9.89 -15.98 -29.10
CA SER A 389 -11.22 -16.60 -29.02
C SER A 389 -11.47 -17.60 -30.16
N GLY A 390 -12.42 -18.49 -29.94
CA GLY A 390 -12.90 -19.46 -30.92
C GLY A 390 -14.25 -20.05 -30.53
N SER A 391 -14.75 -20.99 -31.33
CA SER A 391 -16.00 -21.70 -31.03
C SER A 391 -16.06 -23.08 -31.65
N GLN A 392 -16.71 -24.02 -30.95
CA GLN A 392 -17.02 -25.37 -31.45
C GLN A 392 -18.50 -25.49 -31.78
N LYS A 393 -18.81 -26.03 -32.96
CA LYS A 393 -20.18 -26.40 -33.33
C LYS A 393 -20.52 -27.78 -32.77
N LEU A 394 -21.58 -27.85 -31.99
CA LEU A 394 -22.07 -29.08 -31.38
C LEU A 394 -23.18 -29.67 -32.25
N VAL A 395 -23.16 -30.98 -32.45
CA VAL A 395 -24.25 -31.77 -33.03
C VAL A 395 -25.03 -32.48 -31.91
N PRO A 396 -26.31 -32.84 -32.12
CA PRO A 396 -27.06 -33.67 -31.18
C PRO A 396 -26.35 -35.03 -30.97
N GLY A 397 -26.32 -35.50 -29.72
CA GLY A 397 -25.54 -36.67 -29.30
C GLY A 397 -24.10 -36.31 -28.92
N TRP A 398 -23.18 -37.24 -29.15
CA TRP A 398 -21.81 -37.16 -28.65
C TRP A 398 -20.87 -36.33 -29.55
N ASN A 399 -20.17 -35.38 -28.91
CA ASN A 399 -19.14 -34.53 -29.46
C ASN A 399 -17.83 -34.78 -28.69
N LEU A 400 -16.68 -34.81 -29.36
CA LEU A 400 -15.36 -35.05 -28.74
C LEU A 400 -14.47 -33.81 -28.90
N LEU A 401 -14.12 -33.17 -27.79
CA LEU A 401 -13.71 -31.77 -27.74
C LEU A 401 -12.50 -31.54 -26.81
N THR A 402 -11.92 -30.35 -26.90
CA THR A 402 -10.95 -29.79 -25.95
C THR A 402 -11.07 -28.27 -25.88
N LEU A 403 -10.41 -27.62 -24.92
CA LEU A 403 -10.24 -26.16 -24.88
C LEU A 403 -8.81 -25.80 -25.30
N PRO A 404 -8.59 -25.10 -26.43
CA PRO A 404 -7.24 -24.79 -26.92
C PRO A 404 -6.61 -23.55 -26.27
N LEU A 405 -7.30 -22.86 -25.36
CA LEU A 405 -6.91 -21.57 -24.77
C LEU A 405 -7.08 -21.58 -23.25
N THR A 406 -6.16 -20.96 -22.52
CA THR A 406 -6.26 -20.74 -21.08
C THR A 406 -7.27 -19.62 -20.80
N SER A 407 -8.49 -20.04 -20.47
CA SER A 407 -9.56 -19.18 -19.97
C SER A 407 -9.22 -18.57 -18.60
N THR A 408 -9.83 -17.44 -18.27
CA THR A 408 -9.81 -16.85 -16.92
C THR A 408 -10.65 -17.63 -15.90
N ASP A 409 -11.58 -18.46 -16.39
CA ASP A 409 -12.42 -19.35 -15.58
C ASP A 409 -12.37 -20.77 -16.17
N THR A 410 -12.00 -21.75 -15.36
CA THR A 410 -11.90 -23.16 -15.74
C THR A 410 -13.13 -23.97 -15.36
N SER A 411 -14.13 -23.39 -14.69
CA SER A 411 -15.30 -24.10 -14.19
C SER A 411 -16.22 -24.57 -15.31
N VAL A 412 -16.62 -25.85 -15.27
CA VAL A 412 -17.52 -26.46 -16.26
C VAL A 412 -18.79 -25.62 -16.43
N THR A 413 -19.43 -25.21 -15.34
CA THR A 413 -20.74 -24.53 -15.35
C THR A 413 -20.67 -23.14 -15.98
N GLN A 414 -19.52 -22.47 -15.91
CA GLN A 414 -19.27 -21.17 -16.53
C GLN A 414 -18.93 -21.34 -18.02
N ILE A 415 -18.05 -22.28 -18.35
CA ILE A 415 -17.65 -22.61 -19.73
C ILE A 415 -18.87 -23.01 -20.58
N ILE A 416 -19.83 -23.75 -20.01
CA ILE A 416 -21.05 -24.15 -20.74
C ILE A 416 -22.25 -23.22 -20.52
N ASN A 417 -22.11 -22.08 -19.83
CA ASN A 417 -23.26 -21.28 -19.39
C ASN A 417 -24.24 -20.93 -20.53
N ASP A 418 -23.72 -20.62 -21.70
CA ASP A 418 -24.49 -20.23 -22.90
C ASP A 418 -25.23 -21.42 -23.55
N ILE A 419 -24.78 -22.65 -23.29
CA ILE A 419 -25.29 -23.90 -23.88
C ILE A 419 -25.82 -24.91 -22.85
N LYS A 420 -25.91 -24.54 -21.57
CA LYS A 420 -26.25 -25.47 -20.47
C LYS A 420 -27.57 -26.18 -20.66
N ASN A 421 -28.56 -25.50 -21.26
CA ASN A 421 -29.88 -26.06 -21.59
C ASN A 421 -29.85 -27.06 -22.76
N GLN A 422 -28.67 -27.32 -23.32
CA GLN A 422 -28.41 -28.31 -24.37
C GLN A 422 -27.46 -29.42 -23.90
N VAL A 423 -26.83 -29.31 -22.72
CA VAL A 423 -25.81 -30.28 -22.24
C VAL A 423 -26.44 -31.32 -21.31
N THR A 424 -26.47 -32.57 -21.78
CA THR A 424 -26.94 -33.72 -20.99
C THR A 424 -25.85 -34.23 -20.04
N SER A 425 -24.59 -34.27 -20.49
CA SER A 425 -23.45 -34.67 -19.64
C SER A 425 -22.12 -34.38 -20.32
N ILE A 426 -21.09 -34.16 -19.52
CA ILE A 426 -19.70 -34.00 -19.94
C ILE A 426 -18.83 -35.03 -19.21
N TRP A 427 -17.92 -35.67 -19.92
CA TRP A 427 -17.09 -36.75 -19.41
C TRP A 427 -15.64 -36.58 -19.84
N THR A 428 -14.69 -36.72 -18.91
CA THR A 428 -13.26 -36.83 -19.23
C THR A 428 -12.64 -38.06 -18.57
N TRP A 429 -11.46 -38.46 -19.01
CA TRP A 429 -10.73 -39.64 -18.57
C TRP A 429 -9.39 -39.20 -18.00
N SER A 430 -9.26 -39.31 -16.67
CA SER A 430 -8.11 -38.83 -15.91
C SER A 430 -7.86 -39.74 -14.71
N GLY A 431 -6.61 -39.91 -14.29
CA GLY A 431 -6.24 -40.82 -13.20
C GLY A 431 -6.65 -42.28 -13.42
N ASN A 432 -6.76 -42.72 -14.69
CA ASN A 432 -7.29 -44.04 -15.08
C ASN A 432 -8.72 -44.31 -14.57
N THR A 433 -9.55 -43.28 -14.47
CA THR A 433 -11.00 -43.39 -14.27
C THR A 433 -11.76 -42.33 -15.08
N TRP A 434 -13.08 -42.49 -15.16
CA TRP A 434 -13.95 -41.45 -15.70
C TRP A 434 -14.25 -40.39 -14.64
N ALA A 435 -14.25 -39.13 -15.05
CA ALA A 435 -14.83 -38.02 -14.29
C ALA A 435 -16.02 -37.42 -15.07
N VAL A 436 -17.11 -37.10 -14.37
CA VAL A 436 -18.38 -36.72 -14.98
C VAL A 436 -18.99 -35.45 -14.39
N TYR A 437 -19.60 -34.65 -15.26
CA TYR A 437 -20.57 -33.61 -14.94
C TYR A 437 -21.90 -33.97 -15.61
N LEU A 438 -23.00 -33.94 -14.87
CA LEU A 438 -24.36 -34.03 -15.42
C LEU A 438 -24.94 -32.61 -15.51
N GLY A 439 -25.54 -32.29 -16.66
CA GLY A 439 -26.17 -30.98 -16.90
C GLY A 439 -27.70 -31.03 -16.86
N PRO A 440 -28.37 -29.86 -16.94
CA PRO A 440 -29.78 -29.70 -16.56
C PRO A 440 -30.80 -30.32 -17.53
N THR A 441 -30.34 -31.02 -18.57
CA THR A 441 -31.18 -31.85 -19.43
C THR A 441 -31.08 -33.35 -19.12
N ASN A 442 -30.33 -33.75 -18.09
CA ASN A 442 -30.21 -35.15 -17.68
C ASN A 442 -31.35 -35.55 -16.73
N GLU A 443 -32.02 -36.67 -17.01
CA GLU A 443 -33.04 -37.24 -16.10
C GLU A 443 -32.46 -37.70 -14.75
N ASN A 444 -31.14 -37.85 -14.65
CA ASN A 444 -30.40 -38.19 -13.44
C ASN A 444 -29.59 -37.00 -12.88
N GLU A 445 -29.83 -35.76 -13.34
CA GLU A 445 -29.20 -34.59 -12.73
C GLU A 445 -29.71 -34.40 -11.29
N ALA A 446 -28.80 -34.05 -10.40
CA ALA A 446 -29.12 -33.39 -9.13
C ALA A 446 -28.43 -32.02 -9.13
N ALA A 447 -28.92 -31.10 -8.29
CA ALA A 447 -28.39 -29.73 -8.18
C ALA A 447 -26.92 -29.66 -7.67
N ASP A 448 -26.24 -30.79 -7.52
CA ASP A 448 -24.81 -30.95 -7.25
C ASP A 448 -23.96 -31.18 -8.52
N GLY A 449 -24.56 -31.12 -9.72
CA GLY A 449 -23.88 -31.38 -11.00
C GLY A 449 -23.60 -32.86 -11.29
N GLY A 450 -24.28 -33.77 -10.58
CA GLY A 450 -24.07 -35.22 -10.68
C GLY A 450 -23.08 -35.79 -9.67
N ALA A 451 -22.76 -35.08 -8.59
CA ALA A 451 -21.81 -35.53 -7.56
C ALA A 451 -22.25 -36.86 -6.92
N GLN A 452 -23.53 -36.98 -6.54
CA GLN A 452 -24.12 -38.23 -6.04
C GLN A 452 -24.06 -39.37 -7.07
N TYR A 453 -24.29 -39.07 -8.35
CA TYR A 453 -24.18 -40.06 -9.42
C TYR A 453 -22.74 -40.56 -9.55
N ALA A 454 -21.76 -39.66 -9.63
CA ALA A 454 -20.35 -39.98 -9.73
C ALA A 454 -19.89 -40.88 -8.56
N ALA A 455 -20.23 -40.50 -7.33
CA ALA A 455 -19.96 -41.29 -6.13
C ALA A 455 -20.61 -42.69 -6.20
N SER A 456 -21.86 -42.80 -6.67
CA SER A 456 -22.56 -44.08 -6.82
C SER A 456 -21.95 -45.04 -7.85
N LYS A 457 -21.10 -44.53 -8.74
CA LYS A 457 -20.42 -45.28 -9.81
C LYS A 457 -18.90 -45.40 -9.61
N ASN A 458 -18.35 -44.83 -8.54
CA ASN A 458 -16.91 -44.70 -8.31
C ASN A 458 -16.20 -43.95 -9.47
N PHE A 459 -16.87 -42.92 -10.01
CA PHE A 459 -16.32 -41.96 -10.96
C PHE A 459 -15.87 -40.69 -10.21
N GLY A 460 -14.95 -39.93 -10.80
CA GLY A 460 -14.65 -38.57 -10.37
C GLY A 460 -15.81 -37.61 -10.68
N ILE A 461 -15.86 -36.49 -9.97
CA ILE A 461 -16.68 -35.34 -10.37
C ILE A 461 -15.86 -34.42 -11.28
N LEU A 462 -16.45 -33.96 -12.38
CA LEU A 462 -15.83 -33.02 -13.30
C LEU A 462 -16.27 -31.59 -12.97
N THR A 463 -15.45 -30.87 -12.22
CA THR A 463 -15.73 -29.47 -11.82
C THR A 463 -15.09 -28.44 -12.74
N THR A 464 -14.00 -28.80 -13.43
CA THR A 464 -13.22 -27.92 -14.30
C THR A 464 -12.84 -28.58 -15.63
N LEU A 465 -12.58 -27.77 -16.66
CA LEU A 465 -11.94 -28.19 -17.91
C LEU A 465 -10.69 -27.33 -18.13
N THR A 466 -9.55 -27.96 -18.44
CA THR A 466 -8.27 -27.25 -18.66
C THR A 466 -7.66 -27.54 -20.03
N PRO A 467 -6.80 -26.63 -20.57
CA PRO A 467 -6.25 -26.81 -21.91
C PRO A 467 -5.30 -28.00 -22.02
N GLY A 468 -5.57 -28.87 -22.99
CA GLY A 468 -4.86 -30.13 -23.19
C GLY A 468 -5.68 -31.36 -22.79
N GLU A 469 -6.66 -31.22 -21.90
CA GLU A 469 -7.61 -32.28 -21.58
C GLU A 469 -8.63 -32.45 -22.70
N GLY A 470 -8.90 -33.70 -23.09
CA GLY A 470 -10.01 -34.04 -23.95
C GLY A 470 -11.28 -34.27 -23.12
N PHE A 471 -12.45 -34.02 -23.69
CA PHE A 471 -13.72 -34.37 -23.07
C PHE A 471 -14.79 -34.73 -24.11
N TRP A 472 -15.67 -35.63 -23.71
CA TRP A 472 -16.91 -35.91 -24.41
C TRP A 472 -18.02 -35.00 -23.89
N LEU A 473 -18.80 -34.41 -24.79
CA LEU A 473 -20.00 -33.63 -24.48
C LEU A 473 -21.19 -34.23 -25.22
N ASN A 474 -22.22 -34.65 -24.47
CA ASN A 474 -23.49 -35.14 -25.01
C ASN A 474 -24.52 -34.01 -25.06
N ALA A 475 -24.98 -33.64 -26.26
CA ALA A 475 -25.91 -32.53 -26.48
C ALA A 475 -27.32 -32.99 -26.89
N THR A 476 -28.37 -32.36 -26.36
CA THR A 476 -29.77 -32.63 -26.76
C THR A 476 -30.13 -32.05 -28.13
N SER A 477 -29.50 -30.93 -28.50
CA SER A 477 -29.69 -30.25 -29.78
C SER A 477 -28.36 -29.69 -30.29
N ALA A 478 -28.34 -29.21 -31.54
CA ALA A 478 -27.22 -28.43 -32.04
C ALA A 478 -27.06 -27.13 -31.22
N ALA A 479 -25.81 -26.70 -31.03
CA ALA A 479 -25.42 -25.53 -30.26
C ALA A 479 -24.00 -25.06 -30.66
N THR A 480 -23.51 -23.97 -30.05
CA THR A 480 -22.14 -23.46 -30.27
C THR A 480 -21.48 -23.20 -28.92
N LEU A 481 -20.42 -23.95 -28.60
CA LEU A 481 -19.59 -23.71 -27.41
C LEU A 481 -18.55 -22.63 -27.75
N ASN A 482 -18.67 -21.45 -27.15
CA ASN A 482 -17.69 -20.36 -27.28
C ASN A 482 -16.56 -20.52 -26.26
N TYR A 483 -15.36 -20.06 -26.58
CA TYR A 483 -14.24 -20.00 -25.64
C TYR A 483 -13.31 -18.82 -25.94
N SER A 484 -12.69 -18.26 -24.91
CA SER A 484 -11.68 -17.21 -25.01
C SER A 484 -10.61 -17.34 -23.93
N GLY A 485 -9.45 -16.71 -24.13
CA GLY A 485 -8.33 -16.81 -23.20
C GLY A 485 -6.99 -16.40 -23.81
N SER A 486 -5.91 -16.73 -23.11
CA SER A 486 -4.55 -16.65 -23.64
C SER A 486 -4.10 -17.98 -24.26
N SER A 487 -3.04 -17.95 -25.07
CA SER A 487 -2.32 -19.18 -25.44
C SER A 487 -1.77 -19.84 -24.17
N PRO A 488 -1.90 -21.16 -23.98
CA PRO A 488 -1.27 -21.86 -22.87
C PRO A 488 0.26 -21.66 -22.87
N ALA A 489 0.83 -21.40 -21.69
CA ALA A 489 2.26 -21.10 -21.55
C ALA A 489 3.17 -22.31 -21.86
N ASP A 490 2.67 -23.52 -21.61
CA ASP A 490 3.25 -24.78 -22.04
C ASP A 490 2.32 -25.43 -23.08
N PRO A 491 2.75 -25.60 -24.34
CA PRO A 491 1.95 -26.22 -25.40
C PRO A 491 2.05 -27.75 -25.45
N THR A 492 2.90 -28.38 -24.63
CA THR A 492 3.13 -29.83 -24.68
C THR A 492 1.94 -30.64 -24.16
N LEU A 493 1.87 -31.92 -24.54
CA LEU A 493 0.86 -32.87 -24.05
C LEU A 493 1.57 -34.06 -23.41
N ALA A 494 1.63 -34.07 -22.08
CA ALA A 494 2.14 -35.20 -21.32
C ALA A 494 1.16 -36.39 -21.45
N LEU A 495 1.69 -37.56 -21.83
CA LEU A 495 0.93 -38.80 -21.96
C LEU A 495 1.34 -39.79 -20.86
N ALA A 496 0.35 -40.34 -20.16
CA ALA A 496 0.52 -41.56 -19.38
C ALA A 496 0.64 -42.79 -20.32
N PRO A 497 1.21 -43.92 -19.86
CA PRO A 497 1.10 -45.18 -20.58
C PRO A 497 -0.35 -45.58 -20.88
N SER A 498 -0.58 -46.23 -22.02
CA SER A 498 -1.90 -46.62 -22.53
C SER A 498 -2.82 -45.44 -22.87
N TRP A 499 -4.11 -45.52 -22.55
CA TRP A 499 -5.15 -44.61 -23.06
C TRP A 499 -5.21 -43.26 -22.33
N ASN A 500 -5.02 -42.20 -23.11
CA ASN A 500 -5.15 -40.80 -22.73
C ASN A 500 -6.29 -40.16 -23.51
N LEU A 501 -7.01 -39.21 -22.89
CA LEU A 501 -8.02 -38.39 -23.54
C LEU A 501 -7.58 -36.93 -23.50
N VAL A 502 -7.15 -36.42 -24.66
CA VAL A 502 -6.41 -35.15 -24.78
C VAL A 502 -6.94 -34.30 -25.94
N GLY A 503 -6.39 -33.11 -26.09
CA GLY A 503 -6.62 -32.27 -27.26
C GLY A 503 -5.54 -31.20 -27.42
N LEU A 504 -5.46 -30.56 -28.59
CA LEU A 504 -4.37 -29.62 -28.88
C LEU A 504 -4.55 -28.27 -28.16
N LYS A 505 -3.49 -27.83 -27.47
CA LYS A 505 -3.34 -26.51 -26.82
C LYS A 505 -3.09 -25.37 -27.84
N THR A 506 -3.78 -25.36 -28.98
CA THR A 506 -3.58 -24.39 -30.06
C THR A 506 -4.86 -24.12 -30.86
N THR A 507 -5.02 -22.88 -31.33
CA THR A 507 -6.11 -22.45 -32.21
C THR A 507 -5.83 -22.70 -33.70
N LYS A 508 -4.78 -23.46 -34.04
CA LYS A 508 -4.39 -23.81 -35.42
C LYS A 508 -4.87 -25.22 -35.80
N HIS A 509 -5.41 -25.34 -37.01
CA HIS A 509 -5.55 -26.60 -37.72
C HIS A 509 -4.16 -27.25 -37.84
N THR A 510 -4.02 -28.51 -37.40
CA THR A 510 -2.71 -29.18 -37.31
C THR A 510 -2.74 -30.51 -38.08
N PRO A 511 -1.86 -30.73 -39.08
CA PRO A 511 -1.76 -32.01 -39.78
C PRO A 511 -1.41 -33.16 -38.84
N ILE A 512 -1.98 -34.36 -39.09
CA ILE A 512 -1.82 -35.51 -38.18
C ILE A 512 -0.36 -35.94 -38.01
N GLY A 513 0.50 -35.71 -39.01
CA GLY A 513 1.94 -35.99 -38.91
C GLY A 513 2.62 -35.09 -37.88
N GLU A 514 2.28 -33.80 -37.82
CA GLU A 514 2.80 -32.90 -36.78
C GLU A 514 2.31 -33.32 -35.39
N VAL A 515 1.05 -33.76 -35.27
CA VAL A 515 0.51 -34.26 -34.00
C VAL A 515 1.21 -35.54 -33.57
N ALA A 516 1.27 -36.56 -34.43
CA ALA A 516 1.81 -37.89 -34.10
C ALA A 516 3.29 -37.86 -33.67
N TYR A 517 4.07 -36.89 -34.17
CA TYR A 517 5.47 -36.68 -33.80
C TYR A 517 5.70 -35.55 -32.76
N SER A 518 4.64 -34.99 -32.16
CA SER A 518 4.76 -33.94 -31.12
C SER A 518 4.80 -34.46 -29.67
N PHE A 519 4.56 -35.75 -29.46
CA PHE A 519 4.57 -36.39 -28.14
C PHE A 519 5.96 -36.89 -27.75
N GLU A 520 6.29 -36.83 -26.46
CA GLU A 520 7.55 -37.39 -25.91
C GLU A 520 7.59 -38.94 -25.95
N LYS A 521 6.42 -39.58 -26.07
CA LYS A 521 6.25 -41.03 -26.14
C LYS A 521 5.81 -41.46 -27.54
N THR A 522 6.29 -42.63 -27.95
CA THR A 522 5.72 -43.36 -29.10
C THR A 522 4.23 -43.65 -28.85
N ILE A 523 3.42 -43.46 -29.89
CA ILE A 523 1.98 -43.72 -29.85
C ILE A 523 1.64 -44.84 -30.83
N THR A 524 0.84 -45.82 -30.38
CA THR A 524 0.40 -46.95 -31.21
C THR A 524 -0.78 -46.55 -32.10
N SER A 525 -1.65 -45.68 -31.60
CA SER A 525 -2.83 -45.21 -32.33
C SER A 525 -3.38 -43.91 -31.76
N LEU A 526 -4.01 -43.11 -32.64
CA LEU A 526 -4.70 -41.87 -32.29
C LEU A 526 -6.08 -41.89 -32.95
N TRP A 527 -7.13 -41.63 -32.15
CA TRP A 527 -8.53 -41.78 -32.54
C TRP A 527 -9.33 -40.52 -32.24
N SER A 528 -10.12 -40.05 -33.19
CA SER A 528 -11.04 -38.93 -32.99
C SER A 528 -12.44 -39.26 -33.48
N TRP A 529 -13.44 -38.55 -32.97
CA TRP A 529 -14.84 -38.72 -33.33
C TRP A 529 -15.37 -37.46 -34.00
N HIS A 530 -15.76 -37.58 -35.27
CA HIS A 530 -16.32 -36.49 -36.07
C HIS A 530 -17.37 -37.04 -37.06
N ASN A 531 -18.32 -36.21 -37.48
CA ASN A 531 -19.40 -36.61 -38.41
C ASN A 531 -20.20 -37.86 -37.96
N ALA A 532 -20.29 -38.08 -36.63
CA ALA A 532 -20.87 -39.28 -36.01
C ALA A 532 -20.18 -40.62 -36.37
N GLN A 533 -18.89 -40.57 -36.74
CA GLN A 533 -18.05 -41.75 -37.00
C GLN A 533 -16.69 -41.62 -36.31
N TRP A 534 -16.01 -42.77 -36.15
CA TRP A 534 -14.61 -42.81 -35.70
C TRP A 534 -13.66 -42.59 -36.86
N ALA A 535 -12.65 -41.77 -36.62
CA ALA A 535 -11.47 -41.60 -37.46
C ALA A 535 -10.23 -42.05 -36.70
N VAL A 536 -9.28 -42.69 -37.39
CA VAL A 536 -8.08 -43.28 -36.78
C VAL A 536 -6.83 -43.00 -37.61
N THR A 537 -5.68 -42.88 -36.94
CA THR A 537 -4.35 -43.11 -37.51
C THR A 537 -3.58 -44.12 -36.66
N LEU A 538 -2.74 -44.92 -37.31
CA LEU A 538 -1.84 -45.90 -36.71
C LEU A 538 -0.39 -45.55 -37.12
N PRO A 539 0.34 -44.69 -36.38
CA PRO A 539 1.66 -44.21 -36.81
C PRO A 539 2.74 -45.29 -36.90
N THR A 540 2.50 -46.47 -36.34
CA THR A 540 3.37 -47.65 -36.46
C THR A 540 3.15 -48.45 -37.76
N GLU A 541 2.06 -48.19 -38.49
CA GLU A 541 1.76 -48.86 -39.76
C GLU A 541 2.32 -48.07 -40.95
N TYR A 542 2.82 -48.79 -41.96
CA TYR A 542 3.52 -48.17 -43.11
C TYR A 542 2.62 -47.27 -43.98
N ASP A 543 1.29 -47.39 -43.86
CA ASP A 543 0.30 -46.56 -44.55
C ASP A 543 -0.44 -45.59 -43.61
N GLY A 544 0.04 -45.42 -42.37
CA GLY A 544 -0.60 -44.61 -41.33
C GLY A 544 -1.92 -45.18 -40.82
N GLY A 545 -2.25 -46.44 -41.12
CA GLY A 545 -3.50 -47.09 -40.74
C GLY A 545 -4.62 -47.00 -41.80
N ALA A 546 -4.32 -46.53 -43.02
CA ALA A 546 -5.31 -46.33 -44.09
C ALA A 546 -6.07 -47.63 -44.45
N GLY A 547 -5.35 -48.74 -44.60
CA GLY A 547 -5.91 -50.06 -44.86
C GLY A 547 -6.75 -50.58 -43.70
N TYR A 548 -6.30 -50.33 -42.45
CA TYR A 548 -7.05 -50.68 -41.25
C TYR A 548 -8.38 -49.91 -41.18
N ALA A 549 -8.35 -48.58 -41.30
CA ALA A 549 -9.53 -47.72 -41.25
C ALA A 549 -10.58 -48.16 -42.27
N LYS A 550 -10.16 -48.34 -43.53
CA LYS A 550 -11.00 -48.86 -44.61
C LYS A 550 -11.57 -50.25 -44.32
N SER A 551 -10.82 -51.15 -43.67
CA SER A 551 -11.29 -52.50 -43.31
C SER A 551 -12.35 -52.51 -42.20
N LYS A 552 -12.47 -51.43 -41.43
CA LYS A 552 -13.39 -51.29 -40.29
C LYS A 552 -14.56 -50.34 -40.54
N GLY A 553 -14.53 -49.56 -41.61
CA GLY A 553 -15.50 -48.48 -41.85
C GLY A 553 -15.24 -47.24 -41.00
N PHE A 554 -13.97 -47.00 -40.64
CA PHE A 554 -13.51 -45.77 -40.00
C PHE A 554 -12.92 -44.82 -41.05
N ASP A 555 -12.96 -43.53 -40.76
CA ASP A 555 -12.22 -42.53 -41.54
C ASP A 555 -10.70 -42.61 -41.22
N LEU A 556 -9.87 -42.20 -42.18
CA LEU A 556 -8.44 -41.98 -41.94
C LEU A 556 -8.26 -40.56 -41.37
N LEU A 557 -7.74 -40.46 -40.16
CA LEU A 557 -7.55 -39.18 -39.47
C LEU A 557 -6.34 -38.43 -40.05
N GLN A 558 -6.58 -37.29 -40.72
CA GLN A 558 -5.56 -36.53 -41.45
C GLN A 558 -5.21 -35.16 -40.84
N THR A 559 -6.13 -34.54 -40.11
CA THR A 559 -5.92 -33.30 -39.35
C THR A 559 -6.56 -33.42 -37.96
N ILE A 560 -6.08 -32.60 -37.04
CA ILE A 560 -6.81 -32.23 -35.83
C ILE A 560 -7.19 -30.75 -35.95
N GLU A 561 -8.48 -30.47 -35.88
CA GLU A 561 -9.03 -29.12 -35.92
C GLU A 561 -8.89 -28.43 -34.55
N PRO A 562 -8.86 -27.08 -34.51
CA PRO A 562 -8.86 -26.33 -33.25
C PRO A 562 -10.02 -26.77 -32.36
N GLY A 563 -9.76 -27.12 -31.10
CA GLY A 563 -10.79 -27.55 -30.14
C GLY A 563 -11.38 -28.96 -30.34
N GLN A 564 -10.87 -29.73 -31.31
CA GLN A 564 -11.20 -31.16 -31.46
C GLN A 564 -10.43 -32.00 -30.42
N GLY A 565 -11.15 -32.85 -29.68
CA GLY A 565 -10.55 -33.81 -28.76
C GLY A 565 -10.17 -35.12 -29.46
N PHE A 566 -9.27 -35.89 -28.87
CA PHE A 566 -8.89 -37.21 -29.38
C PHE A 566 -8.35 -38.12 -28.27
N TRP A 567 -8.43 -39.43 -28.52
CA TRP A 567 -7.80 -40.45 -27.72
C TRP A 567 -6.42 -40.80 -28.28
N VAL A 568 -5.46 -40.99 -27.40
CA VAL A 568 -4.11 -41.50 -27.73
C VAL A 568 -3.84 -42.75 -26.94
N ASN A 569 -3.33 -43.80 -27.58
CA ASN A 569 -2.79 -44.97 -26.91
C ASN A 569 -1.26 -44.93 -27.00
N ALA A 570 -0.60 -44.59 -25.89
CA ALA A 570 0.85 -44.43 -25.80
C ALA A 570 1.54 -45.69 -25.26
N ASP A 571 2.74 -45.98 -25.74
CA ASP A 571 3.57 -47.07 -25.22
C ASP A 571 4.08 -46.80 -23.79
N ASN A 572 4.44 -47.87 -23.08
CA ASN A 572 4.92 -47.86 -21.68
C ASN A 572 6.20 -47.04 -21.48
#